data_AF-A0A7G1IHS3-F1
#
_entry.id   AF-A0A7G1IHS3-F1
#
_cell.length_a   1.000
_cell.length_b   1.000
_cell.length_c   1.000
_cell.angle_alpha   90.00
_cell.angle_beta   90.00
_cell.angle_gamma   90.00
#
_symmetry.space_group_name_H-M   'P 1'
#
loop_
_entity.id
_entity.type
_entity.pdbx_description
1 polymer ?
#
loop_
_entity_poly.entity_id
_entity_poly.type
_entity_poly.pdbx_seq_one_letter_code
_entity_poly.pdbx_strand_id
1 'polypeptide(L)'
;MTVNRLGFGAMRLTGEGVWGPPADREECVRVLRRAVELGVNFIDTADSYGPYVSEEIIREALHPYAGLVIATKAGLLRTGPGCGFRWVTRAICARSAR
;
A
#
# COMPACT_ATOMS: atom_id res chain seq x y z
N MET A 1 -12.21 -11.15 10.79
CA MET A 1 -11.82 -9.74 10.56
C MET A 1 -13.02 -8.99 10.04
N THR A 2 -13.32 -7.82 10.59
CA THR A 2 -14.42 -6.98 10.14
C THR A 2 -13.83 -5.70 9.54
N VAL A 3 -14.24 -5.35 8.32
CA VAL A 3 -13.81 -4.12 7.65
C VAL A 3 -15.01 -3.23 7.38
N ASN A 4 -14.78 -1.92 7.40
CA ASN A 4 -15.76 -0.96 6.96
C ASN A 4 -15.91 -1.01 5.43
N ARG A 5 -17.07 -0.58 4.93
CA ARG A 5 -17.41 -0.65 3.49
C ARG A 5 -16.42 0.12 2.60
N LEU A 6 -15.75 1.13 3.15
CA LEU A 6 -14.75 1.94 2.45
C LEU A 6 -13.35 1.61 2.98
N GLY A 7 -12.46 1.25 2.07
CA GLY A 7 -11.03 1.05 2.32
C GLY A 7 -10.18 2.12 1.66
N PHE A 8 -8.89 2.14 1.98
CA PHE A 8 -7.91 3.04 1.36
C PHE A 8 -7.00 2.26 0.40
N GLY A 9 -7.01 2.63 -0.88
CA GLY A 9 -6.09 2.10 -1.88
C GLY A 9 -4.80 2.91 -1.95
N ALA A 10 -3.66 2.27 -1.64
CA ALA A 10 -2.39 2.96 -1.42
C ALA A 10 -1.54 3.18 -2.69
N MET A 11 -2.03 2.81 -3.88
CA MET A 11 -1.27 2.96 -5.13
C MET A 11 -0.75 4.39 -5.37
N ARG A 12 -1.50 5.40 -4.93
CA ARG A 12 -1.16 6.83 -5.12
C ARG A 12 -0.30 7.45 -4.02
N LEU A 13 0.17 6.65 -3.05
CA LEU A 13 1.24 7.08 -2.14
C LEU A 13 2.63 7.09 -2.79
N THR A 14 2.69 6.82 -4.09
CA THR A 14 3.93 6.62 -4.85
C THR A 14 4.12 7.76 -5.84
N GLY A 15 5.31 7.84 -6.44
CA GLY A 15 5.63 8.85 -7.44
C GLY A 15 4.84 8.69 -8.76
N GLU A 16 5.19 9.55 -9.71
CA GLU A 16 4.59 9.56 -11.05
C GLU A 16 4.67 8.17 -11.71
N GLY A 17 3.58 7.77 -12.39
CA GLY A 17 3.53 6.44 -13.03
C GLY A 17 3.56 5.26 -12.06
N VAL A 18 3.26 5.48 -10.78
CA VAL A 18 3.34 4.48 -9.71
C VAL A 18 4.77 3.95 -9.55
N TRP A 19 5.74 4.86 -9.60
CA TRP A 19 7.16 4.54 -9.52
C TRP A 19 7.88 5.44 -8.52
N GLY A 20 8.70 4.82 -7.67
CA GLY A 20 9.54 5.54 -6.73
C GLY A 20 8.77 6.30 -5.64
N PRO A 21 9.50 7.11 -4.86
CA PRO A 21 8.94 7.91 -3.78
C PRO A 21 7.99 8.99 -4.30
N PRO A 22 6.96 9.38 -3.52
CA PRO A 22 6.13 10.53 -3.84
C PRO A 22 6.94 11.83 -3.72
N ALA A 23 6.47 12.90 -4.38
CA ALA A 23 7.08 14.22 -4.25
C ALA A 23 6.95 14.78 -2.82
N ASP A 24 5.84 14.45 -2.13
CA ASP A 24 5.57 14.84 -0.75
C ASP A 24 5.20 13.61 0.08
N ARG A 25 6.16 13.12 0.86
CA ARG A 25 5.99 11.95 1.72
C ARG A 25 5.21 12.29 2.99
N GLU A 26 5.39 13.50 3.52
CA GLU A 26 4.67 13.95 4.72
C GLU A 26 3.17 14.04 4.44
N GLU A 27 2.80 14.50 3.24
CA GLU A 27 1.41 14.52 2.81
C GLU A 27 0.80 13.12 2.72
N CYS A 28 1.56 12.16 2.19
CA CYS A 28 1.12 10.77 2.12
C CYS A 28 0.84 10.20 3.52
N VAL A 29 1.70 10.50 4.50
CA VAL A 29 1.49 10.14 5.91
C VAL A 29 0.23 10.80 6.47
N ARG A 30 0.04 12.10 6.19
CA ARG A 30 -1.11 12.88 6.68
C ARG A 30 -2.43 12.34 6.13
N VAL A 31 -2.48 12.00 4.84
CA VAL A 31 -3.64 11.39 4.18
C VAL A 31 -3.98 10.03 4.80
N LEU A 32 -2.99 9.17 5.05
CA LEU A 32 -3.23 7.87 5.70
C LEU A 32 -3.82 8.01 7.10
N ARG A 33 -3.25 8.89 7.92
CA ARG A 33 -3.79 9.17 9.27
C ARG A 33 -5.22 9.70 9.17
N ARG A 34 -5.47 10.63 8.24
CA ARG A 34 -6.81 11.18 8.03
C ARG A 34 -7.82 10.11 7.59
N ALA A 35 -7.41 9.16 6.74
CA ALA A 35 -8.28 8.06 6.34
C ALA A 35 -8.72 7.22 7.56
N VAL A 36 -7.78 6.91 8.46
CA VAL A 36 -8.08 6.17 9.70
C VAL A 36 -8.97 6.98 10.64
N GLU A 37 -8.73 8.28 10.81
CA GLU A 37 -9.60 9.18 11.58
C GLU A 37 -11.04 9.22 11.04
N LEU A 38 -11.20 9.10 9.72
CA LEU A 38 -12.50 9.03 9.05
C LEU A 38 -13.16 7.65 9.13
N GLY A 39 -12.54 6.71 9.86
CA GLY A 39 -13.07 5.37 10.10
C GLY A 39 -12.63 4.34 9.06
N VAL A 40 -11.66 4.61 8.18
CA VAL A 40 -11.09 3.54 7.36
C VAL A 40 -10.29 2.57 8.24
N ASN A 41 -10.60 1.28 8.15
CA ASN A 41 -9.86 0.23 8.85
C ASN A 41 -9.31 -0.85 7.91
N PHE A 42 -9.41 -0.67 6.60
CA PHE A 42 -8.87 -1.56 5.58
C PHE A 42 -7.95 -0.79 4.63
N ILE A 43 -6.67 -1.19 4.59
CA ILE A 43 -5.63 -0.57 3.74
C ILE A 43 -5.16 -1.59 2.72
N ASP A 44 -5.29 -1.24 1.45
CA ASP A 44 -4.89 -2.07 0.31
C ASP A 44 -3.56 -1.56 -0.28
N THR A 45 -2.55 -2.43 -0.36
CA THR A 45 -1.22 -2.13 -0.91
C THR A 45 -0.68 -3.31 -1.74
N ALA A 46 0.51 -3.14 -2.31
CA ALA A 46 1.25 -4.19 -3.02
C ALA A 46 2.76 -3.89 -2.99
N ASP A 47 3.58 -4.94 -3.05
CA ASP A 47 5.05 -4.83 -3.19
C ASP A 47 5.45 -4.00 -4.42
N SER A 48 4.68 -4.13 -5.51
CA SER A 48 4.90 -3.45 -6.78
C SER A 48 4.66 -1.93 -6.78
N TYR A 49 4.05 -1.37 -5.73
CA TYR A 49 3.72 0.06 -5.66
C TYR A 49 4.96 0.88 -5.31
N GLY A 50 5.43 1.71 -6.26
CA GLY A 50 6.64 2.50 -6.11
C GLY A 50 7.94 1.69 -6.28
N PRO A 51 7.81 0.39 -6.59
CA PRO A 51 8.25 -0.74 -5.75
C PRO A 51 8.70 -0.42 -4.32
N TYR A 52 8.19 -1.18 -3.34
CA TYR A 52 8.55 -1.15 -1.91
C TYR A 52 8.21 0.15 -1.14
N VAL A 53 7.95 1.26 -1.84
CA VAL A 53 7.68 2.59 -1.24
C VAL A 53 6.37 2.63 -0.44
N SER A 54 5.28 2.09 -1.01
CA SER A 54 3.94 2.20 -0.40
C SER A 54 3.89 1.59 1.01
N GLU A 55 4.49 0.41 1.19
CA GLU A 55 4.49 -0.31 2.47
C GLU A 55 5.33 0.41 3.54
N GLU A 56 6.42 1.08 3.14
CA GLU A 56 7.23 1.90 4.05
C GLU A 56 6.45 3.09 4.60
N ILE A 57 5.69 3.78 3.75
CA ILE A 57 4.87 4.93 4.14
C ILE A 57 3.71 4.48 5.04
N ILE A 58 3.08 3.34 4.73
CA ILE A 58 2.03 2.75 5.59
C ILE A 58 2.59 2.42 6.98
N ARG A 59 3.79 1.82 7.05
CA ARG A 59 4.46 1.53 8.32
C ARG A 59 4.74 2.78 9.12
N GLU A 60 5.29 3.80 8.48
CA GLU A 60 5.59 5.10 9.09
C GLU A 60 4.34 5.78 9.66
N ALA A 61 3.24 5.74 8.91
CA ALA A 61 2.02 6.44 9.30
C ALA A 61 1.22 5.71 10.39
N LEU A 62 1.13 4.38 10.32
CA LEU A 62 0.08 3.61 11.00
C LEU A 62 0.59 2.56 11.99
N HIS A 63 1.89 2.25 12.08
CA HIS A 63 2.41 1.33 13.10
C HIS A 63 2.19 1.93 14.51
N PRO A 64 1.66 1.18 15.50
CA PRO A 64 1.48 -0.28 15.57
C PRO A 64 0.08 -0.83 15.15
N TYR A 65 -0.43 -0.44 13.98
CA TYR A 65 -1.60 -0.97 13.24
C TYR A 65 -2.86 -1.34 14.05
N ALA A 66 -3.11 -0.66 15.17
CA ALA A 66 -4.19 -1.03 16.08
C ALA A 66 -5.56 -0.90 15.39
N GLY A 67 -6.29 -2.01 15.31
CA GLY A 67 -7.63 -2.04 14.69
C GLY A 67 -7.63 -1.98 13.16
N LEU A 68 -6.48 -2.12 12.50
CA LEU A 68 -6.36 -2.05 11.04
C LEU A 68 -6.17 -3.44 10.41
N VAL A 69 -6.74 -3.58 9.21
CA VAL A 69 -6.52 -4.72 8.31
C VAL A 69 -5.67 -4.23 7.14
N ILE A 70 -4.42 -4.70 7.07
CA ILE A 70 -3.50 -4.36 5.97
C ILE A 70 -3.45 -5.53 4.98
N ALA A 71 -3.92 -5.31 3.75
CA ALA A 71 -3.87 -6.29 2.67
C ALA A 71 -2.74 -5.92 1.69
N THR A 72 -1.75 -6.80 1.57
CA THR A 72 -0.67 -6.67 0.58
C THR A 72 -0.71 -7.79 -0.45
N LYS A 73 -0.03 -7.55 -1.57
CA LYS A 73 0.05 -8.43 -2.74
C LYS A 73 1.51 -8.60 -3.12
N ALA A 74 1.83 -9.75 -3.71
CA ALA A 74 3.14 -10.08 -4.23
C ALA A 74 3.00 -10.83 -5.56
N GLY A 75 4.08 -10.90 -6.33
CA GLY A 75 4.15 -11.70 -7.56
C GLY A 75 4.18 -10.90 -8.86
N LEU A 76 4.06 -9.56 -8.81
CA LEU A 76 4.21 -8.67 -9.95
C LEU A 76 5.56 -7.93 -9.87
N LEU A 77 6.55 -8.41 -10.62
CA LEU A 77 7.85 -7.76 -10.73
C LEU A 77 7.75 -6.58 -11.71
N ARG A 78 8.09 -5.40 -11.21
CA ARG A 78 8.27 -4.20 -12.01
C ARG A 78 9.69 -4.17 -12.60
N THR A 79 9.80 -4.29 -13.92
CA THR A 79 11.09 -4.41 -14.64
C THR A 79 11.78 -3.07 -14.94
N GLY A 80 11.06 -1.96 -14.75
CA GLY A 80 11.57 -0.60 -14.93
C GLY A 80 10.44 0.42 -15.09
N PRO A 81 10.72 1.73 -15.00
CA PRO A 81 9.77 2.77 -15.42
C PRO A 81 9.51 2.64 -16.93
N GLY A 82 8.26 2.55 -17.34
CA GLY A 82 7.90 2.39 -18.76
C GLY A 82 8.20 1.02 -19.39
N CYS A 83 8.91 0.12 -18.72
CA CYS A 83 9.37 -1.18 -19.25
C CYS A 83 8.36 -2.34 -19.09
N GLY A 84 7.14 -2.06 -18.60
CA GLY A 84 6.13 -3.07 -18.30
C GLY A 84 6.34 -3.80 -16.96
N PHE A 85 5.70 -4.96 -16.83
CA PHE A 85 5.77 -5.82 -15.64
C PHE A 85 5.86 -7.29 -16.03
N ARG A 86 6.42 -8.10 -15.13
CA ARG A 86 6.55 -9.56 -15.27
C ARG A 86 5.93 -10.24 -14.07
N TRP A 87 5.10 -11.25 -14.30
CA TRP A 87 4.64 -12.13 -13.24
C TRP A 87 5.75 -13.10 -12.84
N VAL A 88 6.10 -13.14 -11.56
CA VAL A 88 7.26 -13.91 -11.06
C VAL A 88 6.92 -15.28 -10.49
N THR A 89 5.65 -15.62 -10.21
CA THR A 89 5.20 -16.99 -9.88
C THR A 89 3.66 -17.10 -9.87
N ARG A 90 3.13 -18.32 -10.13
CA ARG A 90 1.69 -18.66 -10.05
C ARG A 90 1.10 -18.29 -8.66
N ALA A 91 0.27 -17.25 -8.62
CA ALA A 91 -0.89 -16.97 -7.74
C ALA A 91 -0.83 -17.20 -6.19
N ILE A 92 -1.33 -16.17 -5.45
CA ILE A 92 -2.07 -16.16 -4.14
C ILE A 92 -1.21 -16.15 -2.84
N CYS A 93 -1.52 -15.53 -1.68
CA CYS A 93 -2.71 -14.87 -1.09
C CYS A 93 -2.28 -13.82 -0.03
N ALA A 94 -3.23 -12.96 0.38
CA ALA A 94 -3.17 -12.12 1.56
C ALA A 94 -2.78 -12.89 2.84
N ARG A 95 -1.77 -12.39 3.57
CA ARG A 95 -1.49 -12.81 4.95
C ARG A 95 -2.38 -12.00 5.89
N SER A 96 -3.23 -12.65 6.67
CA SER A 96 -3.76 -12.02 7.89
C SER A 96 -2.59 -11.86 8.86
N ALA A 97 -2.28 -10.64 9.27
CA ALA A 97 -1.38 -10.41 10.40
C ALA A 97 -1.96 -11.14 11.62
N ARG A 98 -1.23 -12.12 12.13
CA ARG A 98 -1.34 -12.57 13.53
C ARG A 98 -0.31 -11.81 14.33
#